data_AF-A0AAX6E8V6-F1
#
_entry.id   AF-A0AAX6E8V6-F1
#
_cell.length_a   1.000
_cell.length_b   1.000
_cell.length_c   1.000
_cell.angle_alpha   90.00
_cell.angle_beta   90.00
_cell.angle_gamma   90.00
#
_symmetry.space_group_name_H-M   'P 1'
#
loop_
_entity.id
_entity.type
_entity.pdbx_description
1 polymer ?
#
loop_
_entity_poly.entity_id
_entity_poly.type
_entity_poly.pdbx_seq_one_letter_code
_entity_poly.pdbx_strand_id
1 'polypeptide(L)' 'MVHLSIEDDTKDLYLFINSSGGWVLPGIAIYDTMQFVSPNVHTIRMGLVASIGSFILVGGEITKQEPFMHNVISILSWL' A
#
# COMPACT_ATOMS: atom_id res chain seq x y z
N MET A 1 -2.69 -10.01 6.32
CA MET A 1 -2.87 -10.37 4.90
C MET A 1 -3.05 -11.87 4.76
N VAL A 2 -2.01 -12.68 5.00
CA VAL A 2 -2.07 -14.15 4.91
C VAL A 2 -3.17 -14.77 5.79
N HIS A 3 -3.28 -14.35 7.05
CA HIS A 3 -4.31 -14.89 7.95
C HIS A 3 -5.75 -14.61 7.44
N LEU A 4 -6.00 -13.38 6.99
CA LEU A 4 -7.31 -12.96 6.47
C LEU A 4 -7.66 -13.69 5.17
N SER A 5 -6.65 -13.94 4.32
CA SER A 5 -6.83 -14.71 3.08
C SER A 5 -7.13 -16.20 3.32
N ILE A 6 -6.78 -16.75 4.49
CA ILE A 6 -7.09 -18.13 4.85
C ILE A 6 -8.51 -18.23 5.44
N GLU A 7 -8.97 -17.20 6.14
CA GLU A 7 -10.33 -17.16 6.69
C GLU A 7 -11.39 -16.96 5.61
N ASP A 8 -11.14 -16.06 4.65
CA ASP A 8 -12.05 -15.78 3.55
C ASP A 8 -11.28 -15.20 2.36
N ASP A 9 -11.19 -15.96 1.27
CA ASP A 9 -10.47 -15.58 0.05
C ASP A 9 -11.32 -14.72 -0.90
N THR A 10 -12.61 -14.55 -0.61
CA THR A 10 -13.54 -13.76 -1.44
C THR A 10 -13.65 -12.30 -0.98
N LYS A 11 -13.17 -11.99 0.22
CA LYS A 11 -13.24 -10.64 0.77
C LYS A 11 -12.06 -9.79 0.32
N ASP A 12 -12.37 -8.61 -0.20
CA ASP A 12 -11.36 -7.60 -0.53
C ASP A 12 -10.59 -7.18 0.73
N LEU A 13 -9.26 -7.09 0.59
CA LEU A 13 -8.36 -6.69 1.65
C LEU A 13 -8.03 -5.20 1.53
N TYR A 14 -8.16 -4.46 2.63
CA TYR A 14 -7.83 -3.03 2.66
C TYR A 14 -6.52 -2.81 3.41
N LEU A 15 -5.52 -2.29 2.70
CA LEU A 15 -4.19 -1.97 3.23
C LEU A 15 -4.02 -0.45 3.36
N PHE A 16 -4.03 0.05 4.61
CA PHE A 16 -3.76 1.44 4.91
C PHE A 16 -2.27 1.69 5.09
N ILE A 17 -1.70 2.62 4.31
CA ILE A 17 -0.27 2.93 4.32
C ILE A 17 -0.07 4.36 4.80
N ASN A 18 0.63 4.53 5.92
CA ASN A 18 1.15 5.81 6.42
C ASN A 18 2.62 5.61 6.83
N SER A 19 3.52 5.71 5.85
CA SER A 19 4.94 5.45 6.07
C SER A 19 5.79 6.36 5.18
N SER A 20 6.72 7.08 5.80
CA SER A 20 7.74 7.87 5.10
C SER A 20 8.79 7.01 4.38
N GLY A 21 8.65 5.67 4.41
CA GLY A 21 9.55 4.72 3.80
C GLY A 21 10.44 4.02 4.82
N GLY A 22 11.49 3.36 4.33
CA GLY A 22 12.40 2.59 5.19
C GLY A 22 13.20 1.57 4.39
N TRP A 23 13.38 0.39 5.00
CA TRP A 23 14.15 -0.70 4.41
C TRP A 23 13.46 -1.29 3.19
N VAL A 24 14.24 -1.52 2.13
CA VAL A 24 13.74 -2.03 0.85
C VAL A 24 13.30 -3.49 0.96
N LEU A 25 14.08 -4.33 1.62
CA LEU A 25 13.82 -5.78 1.71
C LEU A 25 12.46 -6.12 2.37
N PRO A 26 12.07 -5.53 3.52
CA PRO A 26 10.74 -5.74 4.07
C PRO A 26 9.62 -5.26 3.15
N GLY A 27 9.84 -4.16 2.41
CA GLY A 27 8.84 -3.65 1.47
C GLY A 27 8.62 -4.57 0.28
N ILE A 28 9.68 -5.20 -0.24
CA ILE A 28 9.58 -6.24 -1.26
C ILE A 28 8.84 -7.47 -0.71
N ALA A 29 9.15 -7.91 0.51
CA ALA A 29 8.44 -9.04 1.11
C ALA A 29 6.94 -8.78 1.27
N ILE A 30 6.54 -7.55 1.63
CA ILE A 30 5.13 -7.14 1.68
C ILE A 30 4.51 -7.15 0.27
N TYR A 31 5.22 -6.61 -0.72
CA TYR A 31 4.77 -6.60 -2.11
C TYR A 31 4.56 -8.02 -2.65
N ASP A 32 5.51 -8.93 -2.42
CA ASP A 32 5.39 -10.33 -2.83
C ASP A 32 4.22 -11.01 -2.12
N THR A 33 4.01 -10.69 -0.83
CA THR A 33 2.86 -11.22 -0.09
C THR A 33 1.53 -10.73 -0.67
N MET A 34 1.47 -9.49 -1.17
CA MET A 34 0.27 -8.95 -1.84
C MET A 34 -0.04 -9.68 -3.14
N GLN A 35 0.98 -10.09 -3.89
CA GLN A 35 0.80 -10.85 -5.14
C GLN A 35 0.53 -12.35 -4.88
N PHE A 36 0.96 -12.85 -3.72
CA PHE A 36 0.78 -14.25 -3.35
C PHE A 36 -0.64 -14.56 -2.87
N VAL A 37 -1.31 -13.61 -2.20
CA VAL A 37 -2.68 -13.81 -1.71
C VAL A 37 -3.69 -13.71 -2.87
N SER A 38 -4.70 -14.59 -2.86
CA SER A 38 -5.78 -14.60 -3.86
C SER A 38 -6.76 -13.41 -3.80
N PRO A 39 -7.17 -12.90 -2.62
CA PRO A 39 -8.09 -11.75 -2.57
C PRO A 39 -7.43 -10.45 -3.06
N ASN A 40 -8.24 -9.60 -3.67
CA ASN A 40 -7.82 -8.29 -4.14
C ASN A 40 -7.37 -7.41 -2.97
N VAL A 41 -6.15 -6.85 -3.08
CA VAL A 41 -5.59 -5.94 -2.07
C VAL A 41 -5.75 -4.51 -2.53
N HIS A 42 -6.67 -3.80 -1.89
CA HIS A 42 -6.89 -2.37 -2.06
C HIS A 42 -5.95 -1.56 -1.18
N THR A 43 -5.14 -0.70 -1.78
CA THR A 43 -4.18 0.13 -1.02
C THR A 43 -4.68 1.56 -0.87
N ILE A 44 -4.79 2.02 0.37
CA ILE A 44 -5.25 3.37 0.71
C ILE A 44 -4.10 4.16 1.33
N ARG A 45 -3.81 5.31 0.74
CA ARG A 45 -2.83 6.27 1.28
C ARG A 45 -3.44 7.02 2.45
N MET A 46 -2.77 6.95 3.60
CA MET A 46 -3.09 7.74 4.79
C MET A 46 -1.92 8.69 5.08
N GLY A 47 -2.09 9.99 4.84
CA GLY A 47 -1.06 11.00 5.16
C GLY A 47 0.13 11.01 4.19
N LEU A 48 1.36 10.93 4.71
CA LEU A 48 2.59 11.00 3.92
C LEU A 48 3.12 9.59 3.64
N VAL A 49 3.18 9.25 2.36
CA VAL A 49 3.70 7.98 1.88
C VAL A 49 4.86 8.27 0.94
N ALA A 50 6.08 7.86 1.30
CA ALA A 50 7.28 8.15 0.54
C ALA A 50 8.17 6.90 0.39
N SER A 51 8.99 6.88 -0.67
CA SER A 51 9.94 5.79 -0.98
C SER A 51 9.26 4.41 -1.13
N ILE A 52 9.67 3.39 -0.36
CA ILE A 52 9.12 2.03 -0.47
C ILE A 52 7.62 1.97 -0.16
N GLY A 53 7.11 2.90 0.68
CA GLY A 53 5.68 3.01 0.94
C GLY A 53 4.90 3.39 -0.32
N SER A 54 5.45 4.26 -1.18
CA SER A 54 4.81 4.61 -2.45
C SER A 54 4.90 3.49 -3.48
N PHE A 55 5.92 2.64 -3.41
CA PHE A 55 6.03 1.47 -4.27
C PHE A 55 4.93 0.45 -3.97
N ILE A 56 4.73 0.13 -2.68
CA ILE A 56 3.67 -0.78 -2.23
C ILE A 56 2.28 -0.21 -2.55
N LEU A 57 2.10 1.12 -2.42
CA LEU A 57 0.85 1.80 -2.78
C LEU A 57 0.48 1.67 -4.26
N VAL A 58 1.48 1.60 -5.16
CA VAL A 58 1.25 1.39 -6.60
C VAL A 58 1.10 -0.10 -6.94
N GLY A 59 1.59 -0.99 -6.07
CA GLY A 59 1.57 -2.44 -6.26
C GLY A 59 0.23 -3.12 -5.98
N GLY A 60 -0.68 -2.47 -5.25
CA GLY A 60 -2.03 -2.97 -5.00
C GLY A 60 -3.02 -2.55 -6.08
N GLU A 61 -4.23 -3.08 -5.99
CA GLU A 61 -5.34 -2.60 -6.81
C GLU A 61 -5.69 -1.18 -6.34
N ILE A 62 -5.55 -0.21 -7.26
CA ILE A 62 -5.74 1.22 -6.97
C ILE A 62 -7.22 1.46 -6.70
N THR A 63 -7.59 1.43 -5.43
CA THR A 63 -8.95 1.73 -4.99
C THR A 63 -8.92 2.95 -4.09
N LYS A 64 -9.43 4.05 -4.64
CA LYS A 64 -9.68 5.32 -3.96
C LYS A 64 -8.46 5.91 -3.24
N GLN A 65 -7.69 6.69 -3.99
CA GLN A 65 -6.93 7.79 -3.43
C GLN A 65 -7.92 8.86 -2.94
N GLU A 66 -8.63 8.61 -1.84
CA GLU A 66 -9.30 9.70 -1.13
C GLU A 66 -8.19 10.48 -0.41
N PRO A 67 -7.82 11.69 -0.89
CA PRO A 67 -6.84 12.48 -0.17
C PRO A 67 -7.47 12.87 1.16
N PHE A 68 -7.10 12.22 2.25
CA PHE A 68 -7.36 12.79 3.56
C PHE A 68 -6.56 14.12 3.62
N MET A 69 -7.29 15.20 3.43
CA MET A 69 -6.82 16.56 3.14
C MET A 69 -6.10 17.17 4.34
N HIS A 70 -4.91 16.67 4.70
CA HIS A 70 -4.10 17.37 5.69
C HIS A 70 -2.59 17.09 5.73
N ASN A 71 -1.96 16.39 4.78
CA ASN A 71 -0.49 16.27 4.75
C ASN A 71 0.09 16.06 3.34
N VAL A 72 0.52 17.19 2.76
CA VAL A 72 1.59 17.41 1.77
C VAL A 72 1.84 16.28 0.76
N ILE A 73 1.38 16.53 -0.46
CA ILE A 73 1.99 15.98 -1.68
C ILE A 73 3.38 16.60 -1.81
N SER A 74 4.43 15.80 -1.67
CA SER A 74 5.73 16.11 -2.25
C SER A 74 6.19 14.88 -3.02
N ILE A 75 5.66 14.75 -4.24
CA ILE A 75 6.24 13.95 -5.30
C ILE A 75 6.59 14.97 -6.39
N LEU A 76 7.89 15.05 -6.70
CA LEU A 76 8.52 15.74 -7.83
C LEU A 76 8.47 17.29 -7.84
N SER A 77 9.44 17.91 -7.14
CA SER A 77 10.05 19.17 -7.58
C SER A 77 11.57 19.05 -7.41
N TRP A 78 12.20 18.48 -8.45
CA TRP A 78 13.60 18.68 -8.80
C TRP A 78 13.65 18.83 -10.32
N LEU A 79 13.08 19.95 -10.79
CA LEU A 79 13.41 20.69 -12.01
C LEU A 79 13.04 22.15 -11.76
#